data_AF-A0A352RGE3-F1
#
_entry.id   AF-A0A352RGE3-F1
#
_cell.length_a   1.000
_cell.length_b   1.000
_cell.length_c   1.000
_cell.angle_alpha   90.00
_cell.angle_beta   90.00
_cell.angle_gamma   90.00
#
_symmetry.space_group_name_H-M   'P 1'
#
loop_
_entity.id
_entity.type
_entity.pdbx_description
1 polymer ?
#
loop_
_entity_poly.entity_id
_entity_poly.type
_entity_poly.pdbx_seq_one_letter_code
_entity_poly.pdbx_strand_id
1 'polypeptide(L)'
;ARMQEPFNQYEHGTDTEGGYLNMLHYTDWALGEFINEYKKRKDFEETVFIITADHALPHFQGAEPYGKFRIPLIIYSPKNISPGRSQMFASQIDLFPTIIKLLDLEGKYSAIGKNILDTEKSFAVVKDGALLEIFSKEGFLVHNLKSVLEFQPVDALSDEFTKTKLASKAIAFDHLTYLLLTQNRWLSP
;
A
#
# COMPACT_ATOMS: atom_id res chain seq x y z
N ALA A 1 15.83 19.99 9.97
CA ALA A 1 15.50 21.44 9.93
C ALA A 1 14.13 21.63 10.53
N ARG A 2 13.88 22.72 11.27
CA ARG A 2 12.54 23.02 11.81
C ARG A 2 11.69 23.70 10.75
N MET A 3 10.41 23.33 10.68
CA MET A 3 9.44 24.04 9.85
C MET A 3 9.24 25.46 10.36
N GLN A 4 8.86 26.37 9.47
CA GLN A 4 8.50 27.75 9.80
C GLN A 4 6.98 27.92 9.74
N GLU A 5 6.49 29.03 10.29
CA GLU A 5 5.08 29.43 10.15
C GLU A 5 4.65 29.42 8.67
N PRO A 6 3.47 28.89 8.34
CA PRO A 6 2.41 28.40 9.25
C PRO A 6 2.51 26.91 9.65
N PHE A 7 3.62 26.22 9.34
CA PHE A 7 3.78 24.76 9.45
C PHE A 7 4.55 24.27 10.69
N ASN A 8 4.62 25.06 11.76
CA ASN A 8 5.34 24.77 13.01
C ASN A 8 4.38 24.64 14.21
N GLN A 9 3.18 24.11 13.99
CA GLN A 9 2.10 24.05 14.98
C GLN A 9 2.38 23.10 16.17
N TYR A 10 3.20 22.07 15.96
CA TYR A 10 3.59 21.13 17.01
C TYR A 10 5.03 21.36 17.48
N GLU A 11 5.28 21.11 18.76
CA GLU A 11 6.62 21.25 19.34
C GLU A 11 7.61 20.26 18.69
N HIS A 12 8.77 20.77 18.27
CA HIS A 12 9.81 19.97 17.64
C HIS A 12 10.81 19.47 18.69
N GLY A 13 10.69 18.21 19.10
CA GLY A 13 11.62 17.49 19.97
C GLY A 13 12.16 16.21 19.32
N THR A 14 13.27 15.71 19.84
CA THR A 14 13.90 14.44 19.40
C THR A 14 13.06 13.21 19.74
N ASP A 15 12.28 13.28 20.82
CA ASP A 15 11.45 12.18 21.33
C ASP A 15 9.95 12.48 21.15
N THR A 16 9.60 13.37 20.22
CA THR A 16 8.23 13.82 19.98
C THR A 16 7.86 13.69 18.51
N GLU A 17 6.58 13.50 18.24
CA GLU A 17 6.03 13.46 16.88
C GLU A 17 5.91 14.83 16.21
N GLY A 18 6.07 15.93 16.94
CA GLY A 18 5.66 17.25 16.43
C GLY A 18 6.45 17.70 15.21
N GLY A 19 7.74 17.37 15.11
CA GLY A 19 8.52 17.60 13.90
C GLY A 19 7.97 16.87 12.67
N TYR A 20 7.53 15.63 12.86
CA TYR A 20 6.92 14.80 11.82
C TYR A 20 5.54 15.33 11.43
N LEU A 21 4.68 15.64 12.40
CA LEU A 21 3.33 16.17 12.14
C LEU A 21 3.37 17.52 11.39
N ASN A 22 4.31 18.39 11.74
CA ASN A 22 4.56 19.65 11.03
C ASN A 22 4.95 19.42 9.55
N MET A 23 5.79 18.41 9.29
CA MET A 23 6.18 18.03 7.93
C MET A 23 4.99 17.46 7.15
N LEU A 24 4.15 16.64 7.79
CA LEU A 24 2.91 16.16 7.18
C LEU A 24 1.95 17.30 6.84
N HIS A 25 1.77 18.28 7.72
CA HIS A 25 0.93 19.45 7.46
C HIS A 25 1.42 20.25 6.24
N TYR A 26 2.72 20.46 6.14
CA TYR A 26 3.30 21.10 4.95
C TYR A 26 3.11 20.25 3.69
N THR A 27 3.30 18.94 3.78
CA THR A 27 3.17 18.04 2.64
C THR A 27 1.73 18.01 2.13
N ASP A 28 0.74 17.97 3.03
CA ASP A 28 -0.68 18.08 2.69
C ASP A 28 -0.99 19.40 1.97
N TRP A 29 -0.53 20.53 2.52
CA TRP A 29 -0.68 21.84 1.88
C TRP A 29 -0.01 21.89 0.50
N ALA A 30 1.22 21.41 0.37
CA ALA A 30 1.97 21.44 -0.88
C ALA A 30 1.33 20.56 -1.96
N LEU A 31 0.77 19.40 -1.59
CA LEU A 31 -0.02 18.57 -2.50
C LEU A 31 -1.30 19.29 -2.94
N GLY A 32 -1.98 19.98 -2.03
CA GLY A 32 -3.13 20.82 -2.34
C GLY A 32 -2.80 21.90 -3.38
N GLU A 33 -1.71 22.64 -3.15
CA GLU A 33 -1.22 23.66 -4.08
C GLU A 33 -0.83 23.08 -5.43
N PHE A 34 -0.13 21.93 -5.46
CA PHE A 34 0.21 21.23 -6.69
C PHE A 34 -1.04 20.91 -7.51
N ILE A 35 -2.08 20.33 -6.88
CA ILE A 35 -3.33 19.99 -7.56
C ILE A 35 -4.07 21.26 -8.01
N ASN A 36 -4.11 22.31 -7.19
CA ASN A 36 -4.75 23.59 -7.53
C ASN A 36 -4.10 24.28 -8.73
N GLU A 37 -2.77 24.25 -8.81
CA GLU A 37 -2.05 24.76 -9.98
C GLU A 37 -2.24 23.86 -11.20
N TYR A 38 -2.17 22.54 -11.04
CA TYR A 38 -2.33 21.60 -12.16
C TYR A 38 -3.74 21.68 -12.78
N LYS A 39 -4.78 21.93 -11.99
CA LYS A 39 -6.17 22.14 -12.44
C LYS A 39 -6.32 23.19 -13.55
N LYS A 40 -5.38 24.14 -13.66
CA LYS A 40 -5.41 25.20 -14.69
C LYS A 40 -5.02 24.69 -16.08
N ARG A 41 -4.46 23.48 -16.18
CA ARG A 41 -4.03 22.90 -17.45
C ARG A 41 -5.19 22.29 -18.21
N LYS A 42 -5.10 22.31 -19.55
CA LYS A 42 -6.09 21.73 -20.46
C LYS A 42 -6.25 20.21 -20.33
N ASP A 43 -5.26 19.52 -19.79
CA ASP A 43 -5.20 18.06 -19.65
C ASP A 43 -5.59 17.56 -18.25
N PHE A 44 -5.98 18.45 -17.32
CA PHE A 44 -6.36 18.07 -15.96
C PHE A 44 -7.45 16.98 -15.93
N GLU A 45 -8.48 17.14 -16.75
CA GLU A 45 -9.63 16.24 -16.79
C GLU A 45 -9.33 14.86 -17.39
N GLU A 46 -8.21 14.72 -18.11
CA GLU A 46 -7.73 13.47 -18.70
C GLU A 46 -6.52 12.91 -17.92
N THR A 47 -6.24 13.47 -16.73
CA THR A 47 -5.12 13.06 -15.87
C THR A 47 -5.64 12.22 -14.70
N VAL A 48 -4.88 11.17 -14.37
CA VAL A 48 -5.07 10.37 -13.15
C VAL A 48 -3.89 10.66 -12.22
N PHE A 49 -4.19 11.15 -11.02
CA PHE A 49 -3.21 11.31 -9.96
C PHE A 49 -3.27 10.11 -9.01
N ILE A 50 -2.12 9.52 -8.72
CA ILE A 50 -1.97 8.47 -7.72
C ILE A 50 -1.06 9.00 -6.62
N ILE A 51 -1.62 9.22 -5.44
CA ILE A 51 -0.93 9.77 -4.28
C ILE A 51 -0.83 8.67 -3.23
N THR A 52 0.40 8.30 -2.87
CA THR A 52 0.67 7.25 -1.90
C THR A 52 2.02 7.49 -1.21
N ALA A 53 2.34 6.70 -0.18
CA ALA A 53 3.66 6.68 0.44
C ALA A 53 4.42 5.43 -0.02
N ASP A 54 5.75 5.48 0.02
CA ASP A 54 6.62 4.34 -0.27
C ASP A 54 6.70 3.37 0.93
N HIS A 55 6.65 3.89 2.16
CA HIS A 55 6.57 3.10 3.39
C HIS A 55 5.87 3.89 4.51
N ALA A 56 5.51 3.18 5.58
CA ALA A 56 4.98 3.79 6.80
C ALA A 56 6.13 4.06 7.79
N LEU A 57 5.95 5.03 8.70
CA LEU A 57 6.96 5.38 9.70
C LEU A 57 6.74 4.57 10.98
N PRO A 58 7.60 3.60 11.32
CA PRO A 58 7.33 2.64 12.38
C PRO A 58 7.38 3.24 13.80
N HIS A 59 8.13 4.34 13.97
CA HIS A 59 8.49 4.87 15.30
C HIS A 59 7.30 5.41 16.10
N PHE A 60 6.21 5.74 15.42
CA PHE A 60 5.04 6.42 15.98
C PHE A 60 3.73 5.64 15.76
N GLN A 61 3.85 4.40 15.31
CA GLN A 61 2.70 3.53 15.11
C GLN A 61 2.47 2.72 16.39
N GLY A 62 1.22 2.68 16.84
CA GLY A 62 0.83 1.83 17.97
C GLY A 62 1.12 0.36 17.70
N ALA A 63 1.05 -0.48 18.73
CA ALA A 63 1.36 -1.92 18.67
C ALA A 63 0.38 -2.76 17.81
N GLU A 64 -0.42 -2.13 16.97
CA GLU A 64 -1.45 -2.78 16.15
C GLU A 64 -0.82 -3.22 14.81
N PRO A 65 -0.85 -4.52 14.45
CA PRO A 65 -0.13 -5.04 13.29
C PRO A 65 -0.54 -4.41 11.96
N TYR A 66 -1.82 -4.06 11.80
CA TYR A 66 -2.33 -3.46 10.57
C TYR A 66 -1.87 -2.01 10.40
N GLY A 67 -1.58 -1.30 11.48
CA GLY A 67 -1.03 0.05 11.47
C GLY A 67 0.39 0.11 10.93
N LYS A 68 1.20 -0.92 11.20
CA LYS A 68 2.65 -0.97 10.92
C LYS A 68 3.03 -0.70 9.44
N PHE A 69 2.18 -1.12 8.51
CA PHE A 69 2.45 -1.00 7.06
C PHE A 69 1.37 -0.23 6.30
N ARG A 70 0.40 0.34 7.02
CA ARG A 70 -0.69 1.06 6.37
C ARG A 70 -0.18 2.41 5.87
N ILE A 71 -0.31 2.60 4.56
CA ILE A 71 0.02 3.83 3.84
C ILE A 71 -1.24 4.41 3.19
N PRO A 72 -1.29 5.73 2.93
CA PRO A 72 -2.38 6.30 2.15
C PRO A 72 -2.31 5.82 0.70
N LEU A 73 -3.48 5.67 0.07
CA LEU A 73 -3.62 5.55 -1.38
C LEU A 73 -4.84 6.36 -1.82
N ILE A 74 -4.59 7.42 -2.60
CA ILE A 74 -5.63 8.25 -3.19
C ILE A 74 -5.46 8.16 -4.71
N ILE A 75 -6.51 7.72 -5.39
CA ILE A 75 -6.62 7.77 -6.84
C ILE A 75 -7.58 8.91 -7.16
N TYR A 76 -7.07 9.98 -7.78
CA TYR A 76 -7.80 11.20 -8.04
C TYR A 76 -7.88 11.47 -9.54
N SER A 77 -9.10 11.39 -10.09
CA SER A 77 -9.44 11.77 -11.46
C SER A 77 -10.94 12.12 -11.51
N PRO A 78 -11.32 13.35 -11.14
CA PRO A 78 -12.70 13.69 -10.77
C PRO A 78 -13.74 13.52 -11.89
N LYS A 79 -13.35 13.67 -13.16
CA LYS A 79 -14.23 13.40 -14.31
C LYS A 79 -14.40 11.92 -14.63
N ASN A 80 -13.40 11.09 -14.28
CA ASN A 80 -13.34 9.69 -14.72
C ASN A 80 -13.66 8.69 -13.60
N ILE A 81 -13.54 9.09 -12.34
CA ILE A 81 -13.70 8.22 -11.17
C ILE A 81 -14.69 8.85 -10.19
N SER A 82 -15.79 8.15 -9.93
CA SER A 82 -16.75 8.55 -8.90
C SER A 82 -16.11 8.54 -7.51
N PRO A 83 -16.35 9.55 -6.65
CA PRO A 83 -15.85 9.56 -5.29
C PRO A 83 -16.30 8.32 -4.51
N GLY A 84 -15.38 7.71 -3.76
CA GLY A 84 -15.66 6.53 -2.97
C GLY A 84 -14.54 6.20 -1.99
N ARG A 85 -14.80 5.24 -1.10
CA ARG A 85 -13.81 4.67 -0.18
C ARG A 85 -13.82 3.17 -0.32
N SER A 86 -12.64 2.56 -0.36
CA SER A 86 -12.48 1.10 -0.37
C SER A 86 -11.87 0.64 0.96
N GLN A 87 -12.38 -0.48 1.49
CA GLN A 87 -11.80 -1.18 2.64
C GLN A 87 -10.98 -2.42 2.20
N MET A 88 -10.64 -2.49 0.91
CA MET A 88 -9.87 -3.61 0.36
C MET A 88 -8.44 -3.60 0.89
N PHE A 89 -7.94 -4.77 1.27
CA PHE A 89 -6.53 -4.99 1.52
C PHE A 89 -5.79 -5.15 0.20
N ALA A 90 -4.80 -4.30 -0.02
CA ALA A 90 -3.96 -4.26 -1.21
C ALA A 90 -2.51 -3.93 -0.84
N SER A 91 -1.58 -4.40 -1.66
CA SER A 91 -0.16 -4.06 -1.58
C SER A 91 0.24 -3.06 -2.67
N GLN A 92 1.36 -2.37 -2.51
CA GLN A 92 1.89 -1.49 -3.56
C GLN A 92 2.14 -2.21 -4.90
N ILE A 93 2.47 -3.51 -4.87
CA ILE A 93 2.62 -4.34 -6.08
C ILE A 93 1.34 -4.43 -6.93
N ASP A 94 0.18 -4.11 -6.34
CA ASP A 94 -1.11 -4.07 -7.01
C ASP A 94 -1.32 -2.76 -7.81
N LEU A 95 -0.52 -1.72 -7.56
CA LEU A 95 -0.66 -0.43 -8.25
C LEU A 95 -0.36 -0.53 -9.73
N PHE A 96 0.69 -1.26 -10.13
CA PHE A 96 1.06 -1.38 -11.54
C PHE A 96 -0.07 -1.98 -12.41
N PRO A 97 -0.62 -3.17 -12.13
CA PRO A 97 -1.75 -3.71 -12.91
C PRO A 97 -3.01 -2.84 -12.80
N THR A 98 -3.20 -2.13 -11.69
CA THR A 98 -4.30 -1.16 -11.54
C THR A 98 -4.13 0.04 -12.49
N ILE A 99 -2.92 0.58 -12.61
CA ILE A 99 -2.58 1.69 -13.51
C ILE A 99 -2.80 1.28 -14.96
N ILE A 100 -2.32 0.10 -15.35
CA ILE A 100 -2.54 -0.44 -16.71
C ILE A 100 -4.04 -0.46 -17.04
N LYS A 101 -4.88 -0.91 -16.10
CA LYS A 101 -6.33 -0.92 -16.30
C LYS A 101 -6.96 0.48 -16.30
N LEU A 102 -6.53 1.38 -15.42
CA LEU A 102 -7.03 2.76 -15.33
C LEU A 102 -6.80 3.55 -16.61
N LEU A 103 -5.65 3.35 -17.23
CA LEU A 103 -5.24 4.04 -18.44
C LEU A 103 -5.66 3.29 -19.72
N ASP A 104 -6.39 2.19 -19.58
CA ASP A 104 -6.81 1.30 -20.68
C ASP A 104 -5.66 0.93 -21.63
N LEU A 105 -4.49 0.65 -21.05
CA LEU A 105 -3.28 0.36 -21.83
C LEU A 105 -3.34 -1.07 -22.37
N GLU A 106 -3.15 -1.19 -23.68
CA GLU A 106 -3.01 -2.47 -24.37
C GLU A 106 -1.56 -2.96 -24.36
N GLY A 107 -1.38 -4.26 -24.22
CA GLY A 107 -0.07 -4.90 -24.32
C GLY A 107 0.12 -6.06 -23.37
N LYS A 108 1.26 -6.74 -23.51
CA LYS A 108 1.69 -7.78 -22.58
C LYS A 108 2.51 -7.13 -21.48
N TYR A 109 2.21 -7.46 -20.24
CA TYR A 109 2.98 -7.05 -19.08
C TYR A 109 3.06 -8.21 -18.09
N SER A 110 4.07 -8.16 -17.23
CA SER A 110 4.22 -9.10 -16.11
C SER A 110 3.99 -8.34 -14.81
N ALA A 111 3.13 -8.89 -13.96
CA ALA A 111 2.86 -8.38 -12.62
C ALA A 111 2.56 -9.55 -11.68
N ILE A 112 2.98 -9.40 -10.43
CA ILE A 112 2.62 -10.33 -9.35
C ILE A 112 1.40 -9.86 -8.55
N GLY A 113 1.10 -8.56 -8.61
CA GLY A 113 -0.09 -7.97 -7.99
C GLY A 113 -1.36 -8.17 -8.83
N LYS A 114 -2.45 -7.61 -8.33
CA LYS A 114 -3.79 -7.64 -8.96
C LYS A 114 -4.29 -6.22 -9.24
N ASN A 115 -5.19 -6.09 -10.20
CA ASN A 115 -5.96 -4.85 -10.35
C ASN A 115 -6.95 -4.73 -9.15
N ILE A 116 -6.88 -3.64 -8.40
CA ILE A 116 -7.72 -3.41 -7.21
C ILE A 116 -9.09 -2.80 -7.52
N LEU A 117 -9.34 -2.36 -8.75
CA LEU A 117 -10.60 -1.73 -9.15
C LEU A 117 -11.66 -2.74 -9.58
N ASP A 118 -11.26 -3.97 -9.89
CA ASP A 118 -12.13 -5.04 -10.40
C ASP A 118 -11.70 -6.39 -9.82
N THR A 119 -11.81 -6.53 -8.50
CA THR A 119 -11.49 -7.78 -7.82
C THR A 119 -12.19 -7.96 -6.49
N GLU A 120 -12.55 -9.21 -6.17
CA GLU A 120 -13.01 -9.63 -4.85
C GLU A 120 -11.85 -10.09 -3.94
N LYS A 121 -10.63 -10.18 -4.49
CA LYS A 121 -9.45 -10.69 -3.78
C LYS A 121 -8.87 -9.62 -2.85
N SER A 122 -9.39 -9.53 -1.63
CA SER A 122 -8.92 -8.59 -0.60
C SER A 122 -7.83 -9.21 0.30
N PHE A 123 -6.56 -8.89 0.01
CA PHE A 123 -5.40 -9.24 0.86
C PHE A 123 -4.18 -8.38 0.48
N ALA A 124 -3.30 -8.10 1.42
CA ALA A 124 -2.01 -7.44 1.21
C ALA A 124 -0.89 -8.37 1.68
N VAL A 125 0.19 -8.46 0.92
CA VAL A 125 1.45 -9.11 1.31
C VAL A 125 2.53 -8.04 1.48
N VAL A 126 3.30 -8.14 2.57
CA VAL A 126 4.39 -7.24 2.90
C VAL A 126 5.62 -8.06 3.27
N LYS A 127 6.80 -7.53 2.96
CA LYS A 127 8.08 -8.10 3.39
C LYS A 127 8.67 -7.21 4.47
N ASP A 128 8.95 -7.79 5.64
CA ASP A 128 9.62 -7.12 6.76
C ASP A 128 10.95 -7.82 7.05
N GLY A 129 12.00 -7.37 6.39
CA GLY A 129 13.30 -8.05 6.41
C GLY A 129 13.20 -9.49 5.90
N ALA A 130 13.37 -10.45 6.82
CA ALA A 130 13.26 -11.89 6.52
C ALA A 130 11.83 -12.45 6.73
N LEU A 131 10.89 -11.62 7.19
CA LEU A 131 9.52 -12.02 7.45
C LEU A 131 8.62 -11.72 6.26
N LEU A 132 7.64 -12.58 6.07
CA LEU A 132 6.52 -12.40 5.18
C LEU A 132 5.27 -12.19 6.02
N GLU A 133 4.61 -11.06 5.78
CA GLU A 133 3.41 -10.65 6.47
C GLU A 133 2.25 -10.64 5.47
N ILE A 134 1.12 -11.23 5.83
CA ILE A 134 -0.10 -11.19 5.00
C ILE A 134 -1.29 -10.72 5.82
N PHE A 135 -1.98 -9.72 5.30
CA PHE A 135 -3.18 -9.10 5.88
C PHE A 135 -4.37 -9.40 4.99
N SER A 136 -5.49 -9.82 5.54
CA SER A 136 -6.74 -10.00 4.80
C SER A 136 -7.95 -9.77 5.69
N LYS A 137 -9.14 -9.86 5.08
CA LYS A 137 -10.42 -9.83 5.82
C LYS A 137 -10.60 -11.01 6.79
N GLU A 138 -9.84 -12.09 6.60
CA GLU A 138 -9.91 -13.28 7.43
C GLU A 138 -8.92 -13.25 8.62
N GLY A 139 -7.86 -12.43 8.54
CA GLY A 139 -6.84 -12.36 9.57
C GLY A 139 -5.52 -11.76 9.09
N PHE A 140 -4.55 -11.77 9.99
CA PHE A 140 -3.16 -11.42 9.76
C PHE A 140 -2.25 -12.59 10.12
N LEU A 141 -1.15 -12.76 9.38
CA LEU A 141 -0.17 -13.81 9.62
C LEU A 141 1.26 -13.34 9.33
N VAL A 142 2.19 -13.74 10.21
CA VAL A 142 3.65 -13.57 10.06
C VAL A 142 4.31 -14.92 9.82
N HIS A 143 5.17 -15.01 8.81
CA HIS A 143 5.87 -16.23 8.41
C HIS A 143 7.36 -15.96 8.16
N ASN A 144 8.25 -16.88 8.57
CA ASN A 144 9.71 -16.76 8.37
C ASN A 144 10.28 -17.74 7.32
N LEU A 145 9.43 -18.18 6.38
CA LEU A 145 9.67 -19.25 5.40
C LEU A 145 9.83 -20.67 5.96
N LYS A 146 10.00 -20.84 7.28
CA LYS A 146 10.08 -22.16 7.93
C LYS A 146 8.83 -22.51 8.72
N SER A 147 8.25 -21.52 9.39
CA SER A 147 7.08 -21.68 10.27
C SER A 147 6.27 -20.38 10.35
N VAL A 148 4.99 -20.52 10.68
CA VAL A 148 4.15 -19.41 11.12
C VAL A 148 4.65 -18.94 12.48
N LEU A 149 4.98 -17.65 12.60
CA LEU A 149 5.40 -17.02 13.85
C LEU A 149 4.20 -16.45 14.62
N GLU A 150 3.26 -15.87 13.89
CA GLU A 150 2.08 -15.23 14.45
C GLU A 150 0.91 -15.42 13.50
N PHE A 151 -0.28 -15.63 14.07
CA PHE A 151 -1.53 -15.66 13.33
C PHE A 151 -2.62 -15.08 14.22
N GLN A 152 -3.31 -14.07 13.71
CA GLN A 152 -4.45 -13.44 14.37
C GLN A 152 -5.64 -13.46 13.42
N PRO A 153 -6.67 -14.29 13.69
CA PRO A 153 -7.89 -14.28 12.89
C PRO A 153 -8.75 -13.06 13.21
N VAL A 154 -9.57 -12.63 12.24
CA VAL A 154 -10.59 -11.57 12.47
C VAL A 154 -11.78 -12.11 13.27
N ASP A 155 -12.23 -13.34 12.96
CA ASP A 155 -13.34 -14.00 13.66
C ASP A 155 -12.85 -15.18 14.53
N ALA A 156 -13.44 -15.37 15.71
CA ALA A 156 -13.07 -16.45 16.64
C ALA A 156 -13.29 -17.87 16.09
N LEU A 157 -14.05 -18.01 15.00
CA LEU A 157 -14.31 -19.28 14.31
C LEU A 157 -13.25 -19.62 13.23
N SER A 158 -12.34 -18.70 12.95
CA SER A 158 -11.31 -18.87 11.92
C SER A 158 -10.12 -19.64 12.48
N ASP A 159 -10.17 -20.96 12.31
CA ASP A 159 -9.16 -21.91 12.80
C ASP A 159 -8.12 -22.31 11.74
N GLU A 160 -7.31 -23.34 12.03
CA GLU A 160 -6.12 -23.82 11.30
C GLU A 160 -6.25 -23.83 9.76
N PHE A 161 -7.45 -24.00 9.21
CA PHE A 161 -7.67 -23.85 7.77
C PHE A 161 -7.30 -22.45 7.24
N THR A 162 -7.77 -21.38 7.89
CA THR A 162 -7.46 -19.99 7.52
C THR A 162 -5.97 -19.72 7.63
N LYS A 163 -5.36 -20.15 8.74
CA LYS A 163 -3.93 -20.02 8.97
C LYS A 163 -3.12 -20.71 7.85
N THR A 164 -3.48 -21.95 7.51
CA THR A 164 -2.83 -22.71 6.44
C THR A 164 -3.01 -22.03 5.08
N LYS A 165 -4.21 -21.53 4.78
CA LYS A 165 -4.52 -20.78 3.54
C LYS A 165 -3.68 -19.51 3.42
N LEU A 166 -3.59 -18.71 4.50
CA LEU A 166 -2.82 -17.47 4.52
C LEU A 166 -1.31 -17.75 4.43
N ALA A 167 -0.80 -18.71 5.18
CA ALA A 167 0.61 -19.12 5.12
C ALA A 167 0.99 -19.59 3.71
N SER A 168 0.18 -20.46 3.11
CA SER A 168 0.41 -20.96 1.74
C SER A 168 0.44 -19.82 0.73
N LYS A 169 -0.45 -18.83 0.87
CA LYS A 169 -0.48 -17.67 0.00
C LYS A 169 0.76 -16.79 0.18
N ALA A 170 1.16 -16.49 1.41
CA ALA A 170 2.36 -15.68 1.69
C ALA A 170 3.62 -16.32 1.09
N ILE A 171 3.81 -17.63 1.30
CA ILE A 171 4.93 -18.39 0.74
C ILE A 171 4.87 -18.41 -0.79
N ALA A 172 3.69 -18.57 -1.39
CA ALA A 172 3.53 -18.56 -2.84
C ALA A 172 4.00 -17.24 -3.48
N PHE A 173 3.74 -16.10 -2.83
CA PHE A 173 4.23 -14.79 -3.30
C PHE A 173 5.76 -14.70 -3.29
N ASP A 174 6.40 -15.17 -2.22
CA ASP A 174 7.86 -15.17 -2.12
C ASP A 174 8.48 -16.12 -3.14
N HIS A 175 8.00 -17.36 -3.24
CA HIS A 175 8.47 -18.34 -4.21
C HIS A 175 8.28 -17.87 -5.65
N LEU A 176 7.13 -17.29 -5.98
CA LEU A 176 6.89 -16.74 -7.31
C LEU A 176 7.88 -15.62 -7.63
N THR A 177 8.08 -14.69 -6.69
CA THR A 177 9.04 -13.59 -6.86
C THR A 177 10.45 -14.11 -7.04
N TYR A 178 10.88 -15.07 -6.22
CA TYR A 178 12.17 -15.75 -6.33
C TYR A 178 12.35 -16.41 -7.71
N LEU A 179 11.36 -17.18 -8.18
CA LEU A 179 11.44 -17.87 -9.47
C LEU A 179 11.47 -16.88 -10.64
N LEU A 180 10.66 -15.83 -10.61
CA LEU A 180 10.64 -14.82 -11.67
C LEU A 180 11.99 -14.09 -11.78
N LEU A 181 12.62 -13.78 -10.65
CA LEU A 181 13.93 -13.12 -10.62
C LEU A 181 15.06 -14.07 -11.03
N THR A 182 15.14 -15.25 -10.40
CA THR A 182 16.26 -16.18 -10.63
C THR A 182 16.24 -16.85 -11.99
N GLN A 183 15.07 -16.95 -12.62
CA GLN A 183 14.94 -17.50 -13.97
C GLN A 183 14.88 -16.41 -15.06
N ASN A 184 15.07 -15.13 -14.71
CA ASN A 184 14.95 -13.98 -15.62
C ASN A 184 13.61 -13.98 -16.39
N ARG A 185 12.51 -14.28 -15.70
CA ARG A 185 11.15 -14.36 -16.27
C ARG A 185 10.28 -13.15 -15.96
N TRP A 186 10.87 -12.07 -15.45
CA TRP A 186 10.14 -10.82 -15.19
C TRP A 186 9.59 -10.18 -16.47
N LEU A 187 10.21 -10.46 -17.62
CA LEU A 187 9.69 -10.14 -18.94
C LEU A 187 9.78 -11.44 -19.75
N SER A 188 8.67 -11.96 -20.26
CA SER A 188 8.78 -12.98 -21.31
C SER A 188 9.32 -12.31 -22.57
N PRO A 189 10.31 -12.91 -23.26
CA PRO A 189 10.77 -12.42 -24.55
C PRO A 189 9.64 -12.39 -25.59
#